data_AF-A0A0F9FU48-F1
#
_entry.id   AF-A0A0F9FU48-F1
#
_cell.length_a   1.000
_cell.length_b   1.000
_cell.length_c   1.000
_cell.angle_alpha   90.00
_cell.angle_beta   90.00
_cell.angle_gamma   90.00
#
_symmetry.space_group_name_H-M   'P 1'
#
loop_
_entity.id
_entity.type
_entity.pdbx_description
1 polymer ?
#
loop_
_entity_poly.entity_id
_entity_poly.type
_entity_poly.pdbx_seq_one_letter_code
_entity_poly.pdbx_strand_id
1 'polypeptide(L)'
;MYFGKSPKIEVIMIPTIEIDNDGNIHTIYSDEIDLYELGEVHNVRRASHVKFDEANQEWMVIQASTGNIIHRNKSRAQAIAWEIKELGVGGQYYKE
;
A
#
# COMPACT_ATOMS: atom_id res chain seq x y z
N MET A 1 17.25 10.98 54.64
CA MET A 1 17.47 11.66 53.35
C MET A 1 17.24 10.64 52.25
N TYR A 2 16.14 10.78 51.49
CA TYR A 2 15.82 9.88 50.38
C TYR A 2 16.40 10.46 49.10
N PHE A 3 17.38 9.79 48.50
CA PHE A 3 17.85 10.09 47.14
C PHE A 3 17.01 9.26 46.17
N GLY A 4 15.92 9.85 45.66
CA GLY A 4 15.15 9.26 44.58
C GLY A 4 15.97 9.27 43.30
N LYS A 5 16.23 8.09 42.71
CA LYS A 5 16.81 7.99 41.38
C LYS A 5 15.84 8.60 40.38
N SER A 6 16.27 9.65 39.67
CA SER A 6 15.53 10.18 38.53
C SER A 6 15.34 9.07 37.49
N PRO A 7 14.12 8.87 36.95
CA PRO A 7 13.91 7.87 35.92
C PRO A 7 14.71 8.26 34.67
N LYS A 8 15.51 7.33 34.14
CA LYS A 8 16.08 7.47 32.80
C LYS A 8 14.93 7.31 31.82
N ILE A 9 14.59 8.38 31.12
CA ILE A 9 13.65 8.31 30.00
C ILE A 9 14.45 7.78 28.83
N GLU A 10 14.33 6.47 28.55
CA GLU A 10 14.77 5.94 27.26
C GLU A 10 13.79 6.42 26.20
N VAL A 11 14.24 7.35 25.37
CA VAL A 11 13.52 7.73 24.15
C VAL A 11 13.76 6.61 23.16
N ILE A 12 12.80 5.70 23.06
CA ILE A 12 12.77 4.70 22.00
C ILE A 12 12.49 5.47 20.71
N MET A 13 13.53 5.69 19.89
CA MET A 13 13.33 6.18 18.53
C MET A 13 12.77 5.04 17.70
N ILE A 14 11.47 5.08 17.45
CA ILE A 14 10.82 4.19 16.50
C ILE A 14 11.28 4.63 15.11
N PRO A 15 11.86 3.75 14.28
CA PRO A 15 12.22 4.10 12.92
C PRO A 15 10.96 4.49 12.14
N THR A 16 10.85 5.77 11.78
CA THR A 16 9.76 6.24 10.93
C THR A 16 10.01 5.78 9.50
N ILE A 17 9.06 5.04 8.95
CA ILE A 17 8.94 4.83 7.51
C ILE A 17 7.93 5.85 6.99
N GLU A 18 8.39 6.72 6.10
CA GLU A 18 7.54 7.63 5.36
C GLU A 18 7.32 7.08 3.95
N ILE A 19 6.06 6.97 3.54
CA ILE A 19 5.70 6.64 2.16
C ILE A 19 5.25 7.94 1.52
N ASP A 20 5.99 8.43 0.52
CA ASP A 20 5.62 9.65 -0.19
C ASP A 20 4.50 9.39 -1.22
N ASN A 21 3.98 10.47 -1.81
CA ASN A 21 2.92 10.40 -2.80
C ASN A 21 3.34 9.70 -4.10
N ASP A 22 4.64 9.50 -4.34
CA ASP A 22 5.17 8.76 -5.48
C ASP A 22 5.37 7.27 -5.14
N GLY A 23 5.07 6.86 -3.91
CA GLY A 23 5.20 5.49 -3.41
C GLY A 23 6.62 5.12 -3.00
N ASN A 24 7.53 6.08 -2.88
CA ASN A 24 8.86 5.83 -2.35
C ASN A 24 8.82 5.73 -0.83
N ILE A 25 9.68 4.85 -0.32
CA ILE A 25 9.86 4.64 1.11
C ILE A 25 11.12 5.38 1.56
N HIS A 26 10.95 6.34 2.47
CA HIS A 26 12.03 7.06 3.12
C HIS A 26 12.21 6.53 4.54
N THR A 27 13.42 6.09 4.87
CA THR A 27 13.77 5.64 6.22
C THR A 27 15.28 5.71 6.45
N ILE A 28 15.72 5.65 7.71
CA ILE A 28 17.14 5.56 8.04
C ILE A 28 17.61 4.13 7.71
N TYR A 29 18.70 4.01 6.97
CA TYR A 29 19.32 2.72 6.68
C TYR A 29 19.63 1.98 7.99
N SER A 30 19.10 0.76 8.14
CA SER A 30 19.43 -0.16 9.21
C SER A 30 19.58 -1.57 8.63
N ASP A 31 20.47 -2.39 9.20
CA ASP A 31 20.79 -3.71 8.66
C ASP A 31 19.60 -4.69 8.76
N GLU A 32 18.64 -4.45 9.65
CA GLU A 32 17.44 -5.26 9.87
C GLU A 32 16.27 -4.35 10.28
N ILE A 33 15.30 -4.11 9.39
CA ILE A 33 14.04 -3.44 9.76
C ILE A 33 13.11 -4.52 10.30
N ASP A 34 12.83 -4.50 11.61
CA ASP A 34 11.76 -5.31 12.17
C ASP A 34 10.41 -4.77 11.68
N LEU A 35 9.80 -5.47 10.73
CA LEU A 35 8.51 -5.09 10.16
C LEU A 35 7.38 -5.12 11.20
N TYR A 36 7.56 -5.82 12.32
CA TYR A 36 6.59 -5.85 13.42
C TYR A 36 6.59 -4.53 14.22
N GLU A 37 7.73 -3.84 14.29
CA GLU A 37 7.85 -2.53 14.96
C GLU A 37 7.32 -1.36 14.11
N LEU A 38 7.14 -1.55 12.80
CA LEU A 38 6.54 -0.55 11.90
C LEU A 38 5.07 -0.25 12.20
N GLY A 39 4.42 -1.06 13.03
CA GLY A 39 3.02 -0.91 13.41
C GLY A 39 2.05 -1.33 12.30
N GLU A 40 0.79 -0.91 12.43
CA GLU A 40 -0.28 -1.25 11.49
C GLU A 40 -0.44 -0.15 10.42
N VAL A 41 -0.42 -0.55 9.14
CA VAL A 41 -0.74 0.38 8.06
C VAL A 41 -2.27 0.57 8.01
N HIS A 42 -2.73 1.62 8.67
CA HIS A 42 -4.15 1.99 8.69
C HIS A 42 -4.58 2.68 7.38
N ASN A 43 -5.85 2.55 7.04
CA ASN A 43 -6.49 3.22 5.91
C ASN A 43 -5.99 2.82 4.50
N VAL A 44 -5.24 1.73 4.37
CA VAL A 44 -4.94 1.12 3.07
C VAL A 44 -6.21 0.54 2.49
N ARG A 45 -6.63 1.03 1.33
CA ARG A 45 -7.76 0.50 0.58
C ARG A 45 -7.25 -0.08 -0.72
N ARG A 46 -7.64 -1.32 -1.00
CA ARG A 46 -7.39 -1.93 -2.30
C ARG A 46 -8.05 -1.06 -3.38
N ALA A 47 -7.34 -0.79 -4.47
CA ALA A 47 -7.86 0.01 -5.59
C ALA A 47 -8.86 -0.79 -6.45
N SER A 48 -8.55 -2.07 -6.69
CA SER A 48 -9.29 -2.93 -7.63
C SER A 48 -9.07 -4.42 -7.38
N HIS A 49 -9.85 -5.24 -8.09
CA HIS A 49 -9.69 -6.67 -8.20
C HIS A 49 -9.53 -7.06 -9.67
N VAL A 50 -8.46 -7.78 -10.00
CA VAL A 50 -8.33 -8.45 -11.29
C VAL A 50 -8.91 -9.87 -11.17
N LYS A 51 -10.07 -10.12 -11.80
CA LYS A 51 -10.77 -11.41 -11.76
C LYS A 51 -10.93 -11.99 -13.16
N PHE A 52 -10.86 -13.31 -13.28
CA PHE A 52 -11.16 -14.00 -14.53
C PHE A 52 -12.67 -14.18 -14.69
N ASP A 53 -13.18 -13.87 -15.88
CA ASP A 53 -14.55 -14.08 -16.33
C ASP A 53 -14.58 -15.33 -17.21
N GLU A 54 -15.04 -16.44 -16.64
CA GLU A 54 -15.06 -17.74 -17.35
C GLU A 54 -15.99 -17.73 -18.56
N ALA A 55 -17.09 -16.97 -18.52
CA ALA A 55 -18.06 -16.94 -19.62
C ALA A 55 -17.49 -16.25 -20.86
N ASN A 56 -16.73 -15.17 -20.65
CA ASN A 56 -16.14 -14.39 -21.74
C ASN A 56 -14.68 -14.77 -22.03
N GLN A 57 -14.04 -15.60 -21.19
CA GLN A 57 -12.63 -15.96 -21.27
C GLN A 57 -11.71 -14.73 -21.24
N GLU A 58 -11.99 -13.80 -20.33
CA GLU A 58 -11.30 -12.52 -20.19
C GLU A 58 -10.98 -12.20 -18.73
N TRP A 59 -10.02 -11.32 -18.51
CA TRP A 59 -9.71 -10.74 -17.21
C TRP A 59 -10.40 -9.39 -17.07
N MET A 60 -11.14 -9.22 -15.98
CA MET A 60 -11.84 -7.99 -15.62
C MET A 60 -11.09 -7.28 -14.51
N VAL A 61 -10.90 -5.96 -14.65
CA VAL A 61 -10.47 -5.09 -13.56
C VAL A 61 -11.70 -4.45 -12.95
N ILE A 62 -11.94 -4.74 -11.67
CA ILE A 62 -13.13 -4.32 -10.93
C ILE A 62 -12.72 -3.31 -9.87
N GLN A 63 -13.27 -2.10 -9.90
CA GLN A 63 -12.98 -1.08 -8.90
C GLN A 63 -13.46 -1.56 -7.51
N ALA A 64 -12.57 -1.53 -6.51
CA ALA A 64 -12.87 -2.12 -5.21
C ALA A 64 -13.91 -1.31 -4.41
N SER A 65 -13.98 0.01 -4.62
CA SER A 65 -14.92 0.89 -3.90
C SER A 65 -16.37 0.78 -4.40
N THR A 66 -16.57 0.48 -5.68
CA THR A 66 -17.90 0.45 -6.31
C THR A 66 -18.33 -0.93 -6.79
N GLY A 67 -17.39 -1.87 -6.96
CA GLY A 67 -17.65 -3.16 -7.58
C GLY A 67 -17.84 -3.09 -9.10
N ASN A 68 -17.65 -1.92 -9.73
CA ASN A 68 -17.85 -1.75 -11.17
C ASN A 68 -16.68 -2.31 -11.96
N ILE A 69 -16.96 -2.97 -13.08
CA ILE A 69 -15.95 -3.36 -14.05
C ILE A 69 -15.52 -2.12 -14.82
N ILE A 70 -14.25 -1.76 -14.71
CA ILE A 70 -13.66 -0.56 -15.33
C ILE A 70 -12.75 -0.90 -16.51
N HIS A 71 -12.31 -2.16 -16.62
CA HIS A 71 -11.52 -2.64 -17.76
C HIS A 71 -11.68 -4.14 -17.98
N ARG A 72 -11.44 -4.59 -19.22
CA ARG A 72 -11.41 -5.99 -19.64
C ARG A 72 -10.25 -6.24 -20.58
N ASN A 73 -9.57 -7.38 -20.44
CA ASN A 73 -8.51 -7.80 -21.34
C ASN A 73 -8.39 -9.33 -21.38
N LYS A 74 -8.09 -9.92 -22.54
CA LYS A 74 -7.84 -11.37 -22.66
C LYS A 74 -6.57 -11.84 -21.95
N SER A 75 -5.60 -10.95 -21.76
CA SER A 75 -4.35 -11.24 -21.05
C SER A 75 -4.37 -10.70 -19.63
N ARG A 76 -4.12 -11.58 -18.65
CA ARG A 76 -3.94 -11.19 -17.24
C ARG A 76 -2.86 -10.13 -17.07
N ALA A 77 -1.73 -10.33 -17.74
CA ALA A 77 -0.59 -9.44 -17.63
C ALA A 77 -0.93 -8.04 -18.14
N GLN A 78 -1.70 -7.95 -19.23
CA GLN A 78 -2.16 -6.65 -19.74
C GLN A 78 -3.23 -6.02 -18.86
N ALA A 79 -4.14 -6.80 -18.26
CA ALA A 79 -5.11 -6.29 -17.28
C ALA A 79 -4.41 -5.69 -16.05
N ILE A 80 -3.35 -6.34 -15.56
CA ILE A 80 -2.52 -5.83 -14.45
C ILE A 80 -1.72 -4.60 -14.87
N ALA A 81 -1.10 -4.61 -16.06
CA ALA A 81 -0.37 -3.44 -16.55
C ALA A 81 -1.28 -2.21 -16.69
N TRP A 82 -2.52 -2.42 -17.16
CA TRP A 82 -3.55 -1.39 -17.20
C TRP A 82 -3.94 -0.93 -15.79
N GLU A 83 -4.17 -1.86 -14.86
CA GLU A 83 -4.49 -1.56 -13.46
C GLU A 83 -3.42 -0.65 -12.84
N ILE A 84 -2.14 -1.01 -12.97
CA ILE A 84 -1.01 -0.21 -12.45
C ILE A 84 -0.98 1.17 -13.09
N LYS A 85 -1.16 1.26 -14.41
CA LYS A 85 -1.12 2.54 -15.14
C LYS A 85 -2.25 3.49 -14.74
N GLU A 86 -3.46 2.97 -14.57
CA GLU A 86 -4.66 3.79 -14.44
C GLU A 86 -5.12 3.99 -13.00
N LEU A 87 -4.71 3.12 -12.07
CA LEU A 87 -5.01 3.23 -10.63
C LEU A 87 -3.77 3.53 -9.80
N GLY A 88 -2.57 3.52 -10.38
CA GLY A 88 -1.37 4.07 -9.78
C GLY A 88 -1.43 5.59 -9.71
N VAL A 89 -0.47 6.19 -9.01
CA VAL A 89 -0.35 7.64 -8.83
C VAL A 89 -0.38 8.35 -10.18
N GLY A 90 -1.26 9.36 -10.31
CA GLY A 90 -1.46 10.12 -11.55
C GLY A 90 -2.30 9.42 -12.63
N GLY A 91 -2.77 8.19 -12.39
CA GLY A 91 -3.70 7.47 -13.26
C GLY A 91 -5.11 8.04 -13.20
N GLN A 92 -5.92 7.81 -14.26
CA GLN A 92 -7.26 8.38 -14.38
C GLN A 92 -8.20 8.01 -13.20
N TYR A 93 -7.98 6.85 -12.59
CA TYR A 93 -8.83 6.31 -11.53
C TYR A 93 -8.17 6.38 -10.14
N TYR A 94 -7.01 7.04 -10.04
CA TYR A 94 -6.39 7.36 -8.76
C TYR A 94 -7.26 8.35 -7.99
N LYS A 95 -7.58 8.04 -6.74
CA LYS A 95 -8.24 8.97 -5.82
C LYS A 95 -7.23 9.34 -4.75
N GLU A 96 -6.97 10.64 -4.62
CA GLU A 96 -6.19 11.24 -3.53
C GLU A 96 -6.84 10.97 -2.16
#